data_AF-A0A6P0XTI3-F1
#
_entry.id   AF-A0A6P0XTI3-F1
#
_cell.length_a   1.000
_cell.length_b   1.000
_cell.length_c   1.000
_cell.angle_alpha   90.00
_cell.angle_beta   90.00
_cell.angle_gamma   90.00
#
_symmetry.space_group_name_H-M   'P 1'
#
loop_
_entity.id
_entity.type
_entity.pdbx_description
1 polymer ?
#
loop_
_entity_poly.entity_id
_entity_poly.type
_entity_poly.pdbx_seq_one_letter_code
_entity_poly.pdbx_strand_id
1 'polypeptide(L)' 'MNITLSPEQEKFIQSQIAKGKYTNIQQAVDAALKLLEKQEITPTELEEKSTHQLDKLAGTWTETDEI' A
#
# COMPACT_ATOMS: atom_id res chain seq x y z
N MET A 1 -2.69 -21.18 -5.44
CA MET A 1 -1.80 -21.05 -6.63
C MET A 1 -0.58 -21.92 -6.41
N ASN A 2 -0.04 -22.54 -7.47
CA ASN A 2 1.25 -23.22 -7.42
C ASN A 2 2.33 -22.25 -7.90
N ILE A 3 3.12 -21.74 -6.97
CA ILE A 3 4.27 -20.87 -7.24
C ILE A 3 5.52 -21.63 -6.85
N THR A 4 6.44 -21.77 -7.80
CA THR A 4 7.75 -22.38 -7.57
C THR A 4 8.71 -21.29 -7.16
N LEU A 5 9.22 -21.38 -5.93
CA LEU A 5 10.23 -20.48 -5.41
C LEU A 5 11.62 -20.93 -5.86
N SER A 6 12.53 -19.98 -6.06
CA SER A 6 13.93 -20.32 -6.23
C SER A 6 14.52 -20.85 -4.92
N PRO A 7 15.60 -21.66 -4.95
CA PRO A 7 16.25 -22.15 -3.73
C PRO A 7 16.70 -21.02 -2.79
N GLU A 8 17.06 -19.86 -3.35
CA GLU A 8 17.45 -18.68 -2.58
C GLU A 8 16.26 -18.02 -1.88
N GLN A 9 15.12 -17.92 -2.57
CA GLN A 9 13.87 -17.42 -1.99
C GLN A 9 13.38 -18.32 -0.86
N GLU A 10 13.45 -19.65 -1.05
CA GLU A 10 13.11 -20.61 0.00
C GLU A 10 14.01 -20.48 1.23
N LYS A 11 15.33 -20.42 1.04
CA LYS A 11 16.29 -20.20 2.14
C LYS A 11 16.00 -18.89 2.88
N PHE A 12 15.72 -17.82 2.14
CA PHE A 12 15.38 -16.55 2.75
C PHE A 12 14.12 -16.64 3.60
N ILE A 13 13.03 -17.19 3.05
CA ILE A 13 11.75 -17.34 3.77
C ILE A 13 11.91 -18.23 5.00
N GLN A 14 12.60 -19.38 4.87
CA GLN A 14 12.89 -20.26 6.00
C GLN A 14 13.69 -19.55 7.09
N SER A 15 14.64 -18.69 6.74
CA SER A 15 15.39 -17.89 7.72
C SER A 15 14.50 -16.91 8.49
N GLN A 16 13.47 -16.34 7.85
CA GLN A 16 12.54 -15.42 8.52
C GLN A 16 11.58 -16.18 9.45
N ILE A 17 11.19 -17.40 9.07
CA ILE A 17 10.38 -18.28 9.92
C ILE A 17 11.19 -18.74 11.13
N ALA A 18 12.45 -19.15 10.94
CA ALA A 18 13.34 -19.55 12.02
C ALA A 18 13.60 -18.42 13.03
N LYS A 19 13.58 -17.15 12.56
CA LYS A 19 13.66 -15.96 13.41
C LYS A 19 12.36 -15.63 14.15
N GLY A 20 11.29 -16.41 13.93
CA GLY A 20 9.97 -16.17 14.51
C GLY A 20 9.22 -14.99 13.90
N LYS A 21 9.70 -14.43 12.79
CA LYS A 21 9.06 -13.29 12.11
C LYS A 21 7.76 -13.71 11.41
N TYR A 22 7.69 -14.94 10.93
CA TYR A 22 6.52 -15.52 10.29
C TYR A 22 6.30 -16.95 10.81
N THR A 23 5.04 -17.36 10.91
CA THR A 23 4.60 -18.67 11.41
C THR A 23 4.79 -19.78 10.37
N ASN A 24 4.69 -19.43 9.08
CA ASN A 24 4.80 -20.36 7.97
C ASN A 24 5.16 -19.62 6.66
N ILE A 25 5.40 -20.40 5.61
CA ILE A 25 5.78 -19.89 4.27
C ILE A 25 4.66 -19.03 3.68
N GLN A 26 3.39 -19.43 3.82
CA GLN A 26 2.25 -18.69 3.28
C GLN A 26 2.17 -17.28 3.88
N GLN A 27 2.33 -17.13 5.20
CA GLN A 27 2.32 -15.83 5.85
C GLN A 27 3.44 -14.91 5.35
N ALA A 28 4.63 -15.47 5.08
CA ALA A 28 5.74 -14.70 4.52
C ALA A 28 5.45 -14.23 3.08
N VAL A 29 4.83 -15.10 2.27
CA VAL A 29 4.42 -14.79 0.89
C VAL A 29 3.31 -13.74 0.89
N ASP A 30 2.28 -13.88 1.73
CA ASP A 30 1.20 -12.91 1.86
C ASP A 30 1.72 -11.53 2.26
N ALA A 31 2.68 -11.47 3.19
CA ALA A 31 3.32 -10.22 3.58
C ALA A 31 4.09 -9.58 2.42
N ALA A 32 4.81 -10.38 1.62
CA ALA A 32 5.54 -9.89 0.46
C ALA A 32 4.58 -9.35 -0.62
N LEU A 33 3.49 -10.05 -0.89
CA LEU A 33 2.46 -9.63 -1.85
C LEU A 33 1.76 -8.34 -1.40
N LYS A 34 1.42 -8.22 -0.13
CA LYS A 34 0.81 -6.99 0.42
C LYS A 34 1.77 -5.79 0.34
N LEU A 35 3.07 -6.01 0.49
CA LEU A 35 4.07 -4.97 0.28
C LEU A 35 4.21 -4.58 -1.19
N LEU A 36 4.04 -5.54 -2.10
CA LEU A 36 4.04 -5.29 -3.54
C LEU A 36 2.80 -4.47 -3.95
N GLU A 37 1.62 -4.88 -3.49
CA GLU A 37 0.36 -4.15 -3.72
C GLU A 37 0.44 -2.70 -3.22
N LYS A 38 1.02 -2.47 -2.04
CA LYS A 38 1.26 -1.11 -1.52
C LYS A 38 2.24 -0.28 -2.34
N GLN A 39 3.14 -0.89 -3.09
CA GLN A 39 4.09 -0.18 -3.95
C GLN A 39 3.48 0.15 -5.32
N GLU A 40 2.61 -0.73 -5.84
CA GLU A 40 1.78 -0.44 -7.00
C GLU A 40 0.81 0.72 -6.72
N ILE A 41 0.37 0.87 -5.46
CA ILE A 41 -0.31 2.07 -4.98
C ILE A 41 0.73 3.17 -4.67
N THR A 42 1.36 3.71 -5.72
CA THR A 42 2.15 4.95 -5.63
C THR A 42 1.50 6.06 -6.48
N PRO A 43 1.80 7.33 -6.20
CA PRO A 43 1.09 8.35 -5.42
C PRO A 43 -0.14 8.99 -6.11
N THR A 44 -0.59 8.50 -7.27
CA THR A 44 -1.63 9.17 -8.08
C THR A 44 -2.98 9.28 -7.37
N GLU A 45 -3.35 8.32 -6.51
CA GLU A 45 -4.58 8.42 -5.69
C GLU A 45 -4.46 9.36 -4.47
N LEU A 46 -3.25 9.73 -4.05
CA LEU A 46 -3.05 10.63 -2.90
C LEU A 46 -3.17 12.11 -3.32
N GLU A 47 -2.82 12.45 -4.56
CA GLU A 47 -3.01 13.80 -5.11
C GLU A 47 -4.48 14.09 -5.47
N GLU A 48 -5.23 13.12 -5.96
CA GLU A 48 -6.66 13.30 -6.30
C GLU A 48 -7.53 13.60 -5.07
N LYS A 49 -7.24 13.00 -3.91
CA LYS A 49 -7.97 13.29 -2.66
C LYS A 49 -7.62 14.66 -2.05
N SER A 50 -6.49 15.25 -2.42
CA SER A 50 -6.06 16.56 -1.90
C SER A 50 -6.60 17.72 -2.75
N THR A 51 -6.67 17.56 -4.08
CA THR A 51 -7.21 18.59 -4.99
C THR A 51 -8.72 18.78 -4.85
N HIS A 52 -9.48 17.71 -4.62
CA HIS A 52 -10.94 17.78 -4.45
C HIS A 52 -11.41 18.46 -3.15
N GLN A 53 -10.53 18.63 -2.15
CA GLN A 53 -10.88 19.34 -0.91
C GLN A 53 -10.62 20.84 -0.99
N LEU A 54 -9.67 21.29 -1.82
CA LEU A 54 -9.38 22.72 -2.00
C LEU A 54 -10.43 23.42 -2.86
N ASP A 55 -11.01 22.71 -3.85
CA ASP A 55 -12.06 23.24 -4.72
C ASP A 55 -13.37 23.54 -3.96
N LYS A 56 -13.73 22.68 -2.99
CA LYS A 56 -14.92 22.88 -2.14
C LYS A 56 -14.81 24.05 -1.17
N LEU A 57 -13.59 24.42 -0.76
CA LEU A 57 -13.36 25.54 0.16
C LEU A 57 -13.30 26.87 -0.59
N ALA A 58 -12.86 26.90 -1.84
CA ALA A 58 -12.81 28.12 -2.66
C ALA A 58 -14.20 28.62 -3.08
N GLY A 59 -15.16 27.71 -3.32
CA GLY A 59 -16.52 28.06 -3.77
C GLY A 59 -17.50 28.55 -2.69
N THR A 60 -17.06 28.68 -1.42
CA THR A 60 -17.94 29.06 -0.29
C THR A 60 -17.73 30.49 0.22
N TRP A 61 -16.75 31.24 -0.32
CA TRP A 61 -16.43 32.60 0.10
C TRP A 61 -16.86 33.70 -0.87
N THR A 62 -17.50 33.37 -2.00
CA THR A 62 -17.84 34.37 -3.04
C THR A 62 -19.30 34.80 -3.04
N GLU A 63 -20.08 34.48 -2.01
CA GLU A 63 -21.51 34.83 -1.95
C GLU A 63 -21.90 35.31 -0.54
N THR A 64 -21.17 36.29 0.01
CA THR A 64 -21.61 36.98 1.24
C THR A 64 -21.12 38.44 1.36
N ASP A 65 -20.81 39.09 0.26
CA ASP A 65 -20.69 40.56 0.22
C ASP A 65 -21.79 41.13 -0.67
N GLU A 66 -23.03 40.97 -0.20
CA GLU A 66 -24.17 41.78 -0.60
C GLU A 66 -24.33 42.88 0.47
N ILE A 67 -23.68 44.04 0.25
CA ILE A 67 -24.02 45.34 0.88
C ILE A 67 -23.86 46.45 -0.16
#